data_AF-A0AAE5S1J8-F1
#
_entry.id   AF-A0AAE5S1J8-F1
#
_cell.length_a   1.000
_cell.length_b   1.000
_cell.length_c   1.000
_cell.angle_alpha   90.00
_cell.angle_beta   90.00
_cell.angle_gamma   90.00
#
_symmetry.space_group_name_H-M   'P 1'
#
loop_
_entity.id
_entity.type
_entity.pdbx_description
1 polymer ?
#
loop_
_entity_poly.entity_id
_entity_poly.type
_entity_poly.pdbx_seq_one_letter_code
_entity_poly.pdbx_strand_id
1 'polypeptide(L)' 'MALITCPECEAQISDKAYACPSCGYPMATPPKGQSAWPSVVGGVAGSYISAQMLASIIVGSVAMISFAAIMITLAVQ' A
#
# COMPACT_ATOMS: atom_id res chain seq x y z
N MET A 1 -5.03 40.22 -1.55
CA MET A 1 -4.36 39.25 -0.65
C MET A 1 -5.20 39.23 0.61
N ALA A 2 -5.81 38.11 0.98
CA ALA A 2 -6.74 38.03 2.12
C ALA A 2 -5.99 37.42 3.31
N LEU A 3 -5.64 38.24 4.30
CA LEU A 3 -5.20 37.70 5.58
C LEU A 3 -6.46 37.30 6.35
N ILE A 4 -6.50 36.06 6.84
CA ILE A 4 -7.54 35.57 7.72
C ILE A 4 -7.08 35.72 9.16
N THR A 5 -8.02 35.97 10.07
CA THR A 5 -7.73 36.05 11.51
C THR A 5 -7.75 34.65 12.10
N CYS A 6 -6.71 34.30 12.85
CA CYS A 6 -6.67 33.05 13.59
C CYS A 6 -7.71 33.04 14.72
N PRO A 7 -8.57 32.00 14.85
CA PRO A 7 -9.57 31.93 15.92
C PRO A 7 -8.97 31.70 17.32
N GLU A 8 -7.71 31.24 17.41
CA GLU A 8 -7.04 30.96 18.69
C GLU A 8 -6.14 32.09 19.19
N CYS A 9 -5.39 32.74 18.29
CA CYS A 9 -4.40 33.76 18.69
C CYS A 9 -4.65 35.13 18.08
N GLU A 10 -5.77 35.30 17.36
CA GLU A 10 -6.17 36.55 16.68
C GLU A 10 -5.10 37.14 15.74
N ALA A 11 -4.07 36.36 15.42
CA ALA A 11 -3.02 36.75 14.49
C ALA A 11 -3.55 36.75 13.05
N GLN A 12 -3.16 37.77 12.29
CA GLN A 12 -3.46 37.86 10.86
C GLN A 12 -2.49 36.94 10.08
N ILE A 13 -3.04 35.91 9.46
CA ILE A 13 -2.27 34.87 8.75
C ILE A 13 -2.80 34.70 7.32
N SER A 14 -1.98 34.25 6.38
CA SER A 14 -2.42 34.08 4.99
C SER A 14 -3.46 32.97 4.88
N ASP A 15 -4.48 33.19 4.06
CA ASP A 15 -5.51 32.22 3.65
C ASP A 15 -4.97 30.90 3.07
N LYS A 16 -3.67 30.83 2.75
CA LYS A 16 -2.99 29.62 2.25
C LYS A 16 -2.22 28.84 3.32
N ALA A 17 -2.15 29.33 4.56
CA ALA A 17 -1.36 28.68 5.61
C ALA A 17 -2.03 27.37 6.08
N TYR A 18 -1.28 26.26 6.07
CA TYR A 18 -1.75 24.95 6.56
C TYR A 18 -2.04 24.97 8.07
N ALA A 19 -1.18 25.66 8.82
CA ALA A 19 -1.31 25.93 10.24
C ALA A 19 -0.90 27.38 10.54
N CYS A 20 -1.44 27.94 11.61
CA CYS A 20 -1.08 29.27 12.09
C CYS A 20 0.40 29.27 12.54
N PRO A 21 1.29 30.11 11.98
CA PRO A 21 2.69 30.18 12.40
C PRO A 21 2.90 30.75 13.80
N SER A 22 1.93 31.50 14.36
CA SER A 22 2.05 32.07 15.70
C SER A 22 1.67 31.10 16.82
N CYS A 23 0.66 30.26 16.62
CA CYS A 23 0.13 29.37 17.67
C CYS A 23 0.16 27.88 17.32
N GLY A 24 0.41 27.53 16.05
CA GLY A 24 0.37 26.14 15.57
C GLY A 24 -1.03 25.60 15.27
N TYR A 25 -2.09 26.42 15.40
CA TYR A 25 -3.46 25.96 15.14
C TYR A 25 -3.68 25.57 13.66
N PRO A 26 -4.17 24.35 13.36
CA PRO A 26 -4.37 23.89 11.99
C PRO A 26 -5.53 24.64 11.33
N MET A 27 -5.24 25.41 10.29
CA MET A 27 -6.21 26.30 9.62
C MET A 27 -6.85 25.65 8.40
N ALA A 28 -6.11 24.79 7.70
CA ALA A 28 -6.60 24.08 6.53
C ALA A 28 -6.75 22.61 6.90
N THR A 29 -8.00 22.14 7.01
CA THR A 29 -8.25 20.72 6.88
C THR A 29 -7.93 20.38 5.42
N PRO A 30 -6.88 19.61 5.10
CA PRO A 30 -6.67 19.18 3.73
C PRO A 30 -7.95 18.49 3.25
N PRO A 31 -8.37 18.67 1.98
CA PRO A 31 -9.56 18.00 1.48
C PRO A 31 -9.42 16.50 1.76
N LYS A 32 -10.28 15.98 2.66
CA LYS A 32 -10.47 14.55 2.89
C LYS A 32 -11.07 13.97 1.62
N GLY A 33 -10.24 13.72 0.62
CA GLY A 33 -10.76 13.48 -0.72
C GLY A 33 -9.68 13.19 -1.75
N GLN A 34 -8.64 12.47 -1.38
CA GLN A 34 -7.93 11.56 -2.28
C GLN A 34 -6.96 10.76 -1.45
N SER A 35 -7.21 9.46 -1.42
CA SER A 35 -6.28 8.42 -1.02
C SER A 35 -4.89 8.69 -1.58
N ALA A 36 -4.05 9.34 -0.79
CA ALA A 36 -2.60 9.31 -0.93
C ALA A 36 -2.09 7.94 -0.49
N TRP A 37 -2.61 6.87 -1.11
CA TRP A 37 -2.02 5.55 -1.07
C TRP A 37 -1.01 5.51 -2.23
N PRO A 38 0.29 5.56 -1.92
CA PRO A 38 1.32 5.73 -2.91
C PRO A 38 1.51 4.41 -3.67
N SER A 39 1.82 4.52 -4.95
CA SER A 39 2.13 3.46 -5.92
C SER A 39 3.15 2.40 -5.46
N VAL A 40 3.76 2.54 -4.26
CA VAL A 40 4.64 1.56 -3.63
C VAL A 40 3.92 0.27 -3.22
N VAL A 41 2.63 0.35 -2.85
CA VAL A 41 1.84 -0.85 -2.48
C VAL A 41 1.40 -1.62 -3.73
N GLY A 42 1.17 -0.94 -4.86
CA GLY A 42 0.81 -1.57 -6.13
C GLY A 42 1.91 -2.45 -6.70
N GLY A 43 3.18 -2.09 -6.52
CA GLY A 43 4.33 -2.88 -6.99
C GLY A 43 4.55 -4.18 -6.20
N VAL A 44 4.37 -4.14 -4.88
CA VAL A 44 4.56 -5.32 -4.02
C VAL A 44 3.42 -6.33 -4.19
N ALA A 45 2.16 -5.87 -4.27
CA ALA A 45 1.02 -6.77 -4.49
C ALA A 45 1.05 -7.42 -5.89
N GLY A 46 1.48 -6.68 -6.92
CA GLY A 46 1.59 -7.21 -8.28
C GLY A 46 2.71 -8.25 -8.45
N SER A 47 3.86 -8.04 -7.82
CA SER A 47 4.99 -8.99 -7.87
C SER A 47 4.79 -10.23 -7.01
N TYR A 48 4.07 -10.13 -5.89
CA TYR A 48 3.72 -11.30 -5.07
C TYR A 48 2.78 -12.26 -5.78
N ILE A 49 1.79 -11.76 -6.52
CA ILE A 49 0.83 -12.61 -7.26
C ILE A 49 1.54 -13.41 -8.37
N SER A 50 2.51 -12.81 -9.08
CA SER A 50 3.24 -13.51 -10.14
C SER A 50 4.25 -14.54 -9.60
N ALA A 51 4.96 -14.22 -8.54
CA ALA A 51 5.90 -15.15 -7.88
C ALA A 51 5.16 -16.33 -7.22
N GLN A 52 4.04 -16.07 -6.56
CA GLN A 52 3.22 -17.10 -5.91
C GLN A 52 2.67 -18.10 -6.92
N MET A 53 2.24 -17.64 -8.11
CA MET A 53 1.72 -18.53 -9.15
C MET A 53 2.81 -19.46 -9.70
N LEU A 54 4.00 -18.93 -9.99
CA LEU A 54 5.16 -19.73 -10.42
C LEU A 54 5.58 -20.77 -9.36
N ALA A 55 5.64 -20.37 -8.09
CA ALA A 55 5.98 -21.28 -7.00
C ALA A 55 4.96 -22.43 -6.87
N SER A 56 3.67 -22.13 -6.97
CA SER A 56 2.62 -23.15 -6.90
C SER A 56 2.69 -24.18 -8.04
N ILE A 57 3.04 -23.74 -9.25
CA ILE A 57 3.24 -24.64 -10.41
C ILE A 57 4.45 -25.55 -10.20
N ILE A 58 5.57 -25.03 -9.67
CA ILE A 58 6.78 -25.83 -9.40
C ILE A 58 6.50 -26.87 -8.31
N VAL A 59 5.87 -26.47 -7.21
CA VAL A 59 5.52 -27.41 -6.13
C VAL A 59 4.55 -28.48 -6.63
N GLY A 60 3.56 -28.08 -7.44
CA GLY A 60 2.60 -29.00 -8.06
C GLY A 60 3.28 -30.02 -8.98
N SER A 61 4.20 -29.59 -9.85
CA SER A 61 4.89 -30.49 -10.78
C SER A 61 5.80 -31.48 -10.05
N VAL A 62 6.56 -31.03 -9.05
CA VAL A 62 7.44 -31.89 -8.24
C VAL A 62 6.62 -32.93 -7.45
N ALA A 63 5.51 -32.51 -6.84
CA ALA A 63 4.60 -33.44 -6.16
C ALA A 63 4.04 -34.48 -7.14
N MET A 64 3.58 -34.05 -8.32
CA MET A 64 2.98 -34.96 -9.30
C MET A 64 4.00 -35.98 -9.84
N ILE A 65 5.24 -35.55 -10.13
CA ILE A 65 6.32 -36.44 -10.59
C ILE A 65 6.71 -37.45 -9.51
N SER A 66 6.84 -37.02 -8.26
CA SER A 66 7.19 -37.92 -7.14
C SER A 66 6.10 -38.96 -6.89
N PHE A 67 4.82 -38.59 -6.90
CA PHE A 67 3.71 -39.54 -6.79
C PHE A 67 3.69 -40.54 -7.96
N ALA A 68 3.90 -40.09 -9.19
CA ALA A 68 3.94 -40.97 -10.35
C ALA A 68 5.10 -41.98 -10.25
N ALA A 69 6.29 -41.53 -9.84
CA ALA A 69 7.44 -42.41 -9.64
C ALA A 69 7.17 -43.48 -8.57
N ILE A 70 6.58 -43.10 -7.44
CA ILE A 70 6.22 -44.03 -6.36
C ILE A 70 5.23 -45.09 -6.89
N MET A 71 4.16 -44.67 -7.56
CA MET A 71 3.17 -45.60 -8.13
C MET A 71 3.78 -46.58 -9.14
N ILE A 72 4.70 -46.13 -9.99
CA ILE A 72 5.40 -46.99 -10.95
C ILE A 72 6.26 -48.03 -10.21
N THR A 73 7.01 -47.63 -9.19
CA THR A 73 7.83 -48.57 -8.40
C THR A 73 6.98 -49.60 -7.66
N LEU A 74 5.84 -49.20 -7.10
CA LEU A 74 4.92 -50.10 -6.41
C LEU A 74 4.22 -51.09 -7.37
N ALA A 75 3.97 -50.70 -8.61
CA ALA A 75 3.31 -51.57 -9.60
C ALA A 75 4.24 -52.67 -10.16
N VAL A 76 5.56 -52.54 -9.97
CA VAL A 76 6.58 -53.47 -10.50
C VAL A 76 7.03 -54.50 -9.45
N GLN A 77 6.63 -54.35 -8.18
CA GLN A 77 6.79 -55.36 -7.12
C GLN A 77 5.59 -56.31 -7.07
#